data_AF-A0A7I9YPP3-F1
#
_entry.id   AF-A0A7I9YPP3-F1
#
_cell.length_a   1.000
_cell.length_b   1.000
_cell.length_c   1.000
_cell.angle_alpha   90.00
_cell.angle_beta   90.00
_cell.angle_gamma   90.00
#
_symmetry.space_group_name_H-M   'P 1'
#
loop_
_entity.id
_entity.type
_entity.pdbx_description
1 polymer ?
#
loop_
_entity_poly.entity_id
_entity_poly.type
_entity_poly.pdbx_seq_one_letter_code
_entity_poly.pdbx_strand_id
1 'polypeptide(L)'
;MAMLRPVAAPATSGAYTWLVEREEQEYADWRGRGWPGRYPRQQVLDRLRAGQPVAVTVGELPERLRPTGCVLPPRTHAEEYQRRASEIVTIHADDRVTLGAEGEAADALWAEAREL
;
A
#
# COMPACT_ATOMS: atom_id res chain seq x y z
N MET A 1 -18.25 -19.72 -0.39
CA MET A 1 -16.85 -19.82 -0.84
C MET A 1 -16.64 -18.80 -1.96
N ALA A 2 -16.03 -17.66 -1.66
CA ALA A 2 -15.70 -16.65 -2.67
C ALA A 2 -14.46 -17.12 -3.44
N MET A 3 -14.60 -17.26 -4.76
CA MET A 3 -13.49 -17.63 -5.63
C MET A 3 -12.55 -16.42 -5.78
N LEU A 4 -11.37 -16.50 -5.18
CA LEU A 4 -10.27 -15.58 -5.43
C LEU A 4 -9.84 -15.76 -6.90
N ARG A 5 -10.11 -14.77 -7.76
CA ARG A 5 -9.59 -14.75 -9.13
C ARG A 5 -8.22 -14.09 -9.12
N PRO A 6 -7.13 -14.81 -9.46
CA PRO A 6 -5.84 -14.17 -9.68
C PRO A 6 -5.95 -13.24 -10.90
N VAL A 7 -5.73 -11.94 -10.69
CA VAL A 7 -5.50 -10.98 -11.78
C VAL A 7 -4.08 -11.18 -12.28
N ALA A 8 -3.94 -11.68 -13.51
CA ALA A 8 -2.66 -11.90 -14.16
C ALA A 8 -1.99 -10.57 -14.54
N ALA A 9 -0.76 -10.37 -14.04
CA ALA A 9 0.08 -9.19 -14.23
C ALA A 9 0.70 -9.13 -15.64
N PRO A 10 0.72 -7.94 -16.25
CA PRO A 10 2.02 -7.29 -16.47
C PRO A 10 2.13 -5.84 -15.96
N ALA A 11 1.07 -5.27 -15.37
CA ALA A 11 1.06 -3.87 -14.91
C ALA A 11 1.62 -3.66 -13.48
N THR A 12 1.63 -4.67 -12.63
CA THR A 12 2.02 -4.54 -11.20
C THR A 12 3.44 -4.98 -10.88
N SER A 13 4.25 -5.34 -11.89
CA SER A 13 5.64 -5.74 -11.65
C SER A 13 6.46 -4.56 -11.12
N GLY A 14 7.15 -4.75 -10.00
CA GLY A 14 7.87 -3.70 -9.28
C GLY A 14 7.01 -2.88 -8.30
N ALA A 15 5.76 -3.25 -8.03
CA ALA A 15 4.92 -2.59 -7.03
C ALA A 15 5.50 -2.69 -5.62
N TYR A 16 5.98 -3.88 -5.26
CA TYR A 16 6.60 -4.10 -3.96
C TYR A 16 7.92 -3.34 -3.85
N THR A 17 8.76 -3.44 -4.88
CA THR A 17 10.06 -2.74 -4.92
C THR A 17 9.87 -1.23 -4.82
N TRP A 18 8.93 -0.66 -5.58
CA TRP A 18 8.61 0.76 -5.50
C TRP A 18 8.17 1.17 -4.09
N LEU A 19 7.36 0.35 -3.43
CA LEU A 19 6.90 0.62 -2.07
C LEU A 19 8.05 0.59 -1.06
N VAL A 20 8.97 -0.37 -1.18
CA VAL A 20 10.21 -0.42 -0.38
C VAL A 20 11.02 0.85 -0.59
N GLU A 21 11.31 1.22 -1.83
CA GLU A 21 12.11 2.41 -2.15
C GLU A 21 11.47 3.71 -1.61
N ARG A 22 10.14 3.83 -1.76
CA ARG A 22 9.38 4.97 -1.26
C ARG A 22 9.48 5.08 0.27
N GLU A 23 9.18 4.00 1.00
CA GLU A 23 9.18 4.04 2.47
C GLU A 23 10.60 4.19 3.05
N GLU A 24 11.63 3.60 2.43
CA GLU A 24 13.04 3.85 2.80
C GLU A 24 13.41 5.33 2.62
N GLN A 25 12.96 5.95 1.53
CA GLN A 25 13.20 7.37 1.25
C GLN A 25 12.47 8.28 2.24
N GLU A 26 11.21 7.97 2.59
CA GLU A 26 10.45 8.72 3.60
C GLU A 26 11.08 8.57 4.99
N TYR A 27 11.56 7.38 5.35
CA TYR A 27 12.31 7.16 6.59
C TYR A 27 13.62 7.95 6.62
N ALA A 28 14.38 7.97 5.52
CA ALA A 28 15.60 8.75 5.40
C ALA A 28 15.35 10.25 5.53
N ASP A 29 14.29 10.77 4.91
CA ASP A 29 13.87 12.18 5.03
C ASP A 29 13.45 12.51 6.47
N TRP A 30 12.63 11.65 7.09
CA TRP A 30 12.22 11.79 8.50
C TRP A 30 13.43 11.82 9.44
N ARG A 31 14.39 10.91 9.25
CA ARG A 31 15.66 10.88 10.00
C ARG A 31 16.50 12.13 9.75
N GLY A 32 16.57 12.59 8.49
CA GLY A 32 17.32 13.78 8.09
C GLY A 32 16.77 15.07 8.70
N ARG A 33 15.45 15.14 8.92
CA ARG A 33 14.80 16.28 9.62
C ARG A 33 15.06 16.29 11.13
N GLY A 34 15.59 15.20 11.69
CA GLY A 34 15.87 15.08 13.12
C GLY A 34 14.62 15.10 14.00
N TRP A 35 13.47 14.66 13.48
CA TRP A 35 12.24 14.61 14.27
C TRP A 35 12.39 13.61 15.43
N PRO A 36 11.94 13.99 16.64
CA PRO A 36 11.99 13.10 17.78
C PRO A 36 10.95 11.98 17.66
N GLY A 37 11.21 10.84 18.29
CA GLY A 37 10.26 9.73 18.39
C GLY A 37 10.57 8.56 17.47
N ARG A 38 9.54 7.76 17.15
CA ARG A 38 9.61 6.65 16.20
C ARG A 38 9.03 7.13 14.87
N TYR A 39 9.62 6.69 13.75
CA TYR A 39 9.03 6.92 12.44
C TYR A 39 7.59 6.38 12.43
N PRO A 40 6.57 7.17 12.04
CA PRO A 40 5.16 6.76 12.15
C PRO A 40 4.88 5.43 11.46
N ARG A 41 5.51 5.19 10.30
CA ARG A 41 5.32 3.97 9.51
C ARG A 41 6.40 2.92 9.75
N GLN A 42 7.08 2.96 10.90
CA GLN A 42 8.18 2.03 11.21
C GLN A 42 7.75 0.56 11.11
N GLN A 43 6.52 0.23 11.52
CA GLN A 43 6.00 -1.13 11.41
C GLN A 43 5.86 -1.60 9.96
N VAL A 44 5.38 -0.72 9.07
CA VAL A 44 5.28 -1.00 7.63
C VAL A 44 6.67 -1.20 7.02
N LEU A 45 7.62 -0.33 7.37
CA LEU A 45 9.00 -0.42 6.91
C LEU A 45 9.68 -1.72 7.36
N ASP A 46 9.49 -2.13 8.61
CA ASP A 46 10.03 -3.40 9.12
C ASP A 46 9.43 -4.61 8.38
N ARG A 47 8.13 -4.58 8.06
CA ARG A 47 7.49 -5.63 7.25
C ARG A 47 8.02 -5.68 5.82
N LEU A 48 8.19 -4.53 5.20
CA LEU A 48 8.78 -4.40 3.87
C LEU A 48 10.21 -4.98 3.82
N ARG A 49 11.03 -4.65 4.82
CA ARG A 49 12.38 -5.23 4.96
C ARG A 49 12.38 -6.73 5.19
N ALA A 50 11.35 -7.25 5.87
CA ALA A 50 11.17 -8.67 6.12
C ALA A 50 10.58 -9.44 4.92
N GLY A 51 10.30 -8.79 3.79
CA GLY A 51 9.66 -9.44 2.64
C GLY A 51 8.21 -9.83 2.90
N GLN A 52 7.57 -9.23 3.91
CA GLN A 52 6.19 -9.53 4.27
C GLN A 52 5.20 -8.71 3.43
N PRO A 53 3.98 -9.24 3.21
CA PRO A 53 2.93 -8.49 2.56
C PRO A 53 2.51 -7.28 3.39
N VAL A 54 2.17 -6.20 2.69
CA VAL A 54 1.72 -4.94 3.31
C VAL A 54 0.47 -4.44 2.63
N ALA A 55 -0.45 -3.89 3.43
CA ALA A 55 -1.68 -3.31 2.95
C ALA A 55 -1.48 -1.80 2.79
N VAL A 56 -1.93 -1.27 1.67
CA VAL A 56 -1.89 0.15 1.32
C VAL A 56 -3.18 0.55 0.64
N THR A 57 -3.45 1.84 0.57
CA THR A 57 -4.60 2.34 -0.18
C THR A 57 -4.28 2.44 -1.68
N VAL A 58 -5.27 2.23 -2.54
CA VAL A 58 -5.12 2.42 -4.01
C VAL A 58 -4.66 3.84 -4.34
N GLY A 59 -5.08 4.82 -3.53
CA GLY A 59 -4.67 6.22 -3.64
C GLY A 59 -3.16 6.46 -3.47
N GLU A 60 -2.48 5.65 -2.66
CA GLU A 60 -1.03 5.74 -2.45
C GLU A 60 -0.23 5.20 -3.63
N LEU A 61 -0.82 4.31 -4.43
CA LEU A 61 -0.14 3.73 -5.58
C LEU A 61 -0.17 4.67 -6.79
N PRO A 62 0.96 4.79 -7.53
CA PRO A 62 0.97 5.49 -8.81
C PRO A 62 0.11 4.73 -9.82
N GLU A 63 -0.52 5.45 -10.75
CA GLU A 63 -1.46 4.86 -11.73
C GLU A 63 -0.93 3.61 -12.43
N ARG A 64 0.37 3.62 -12.79
CA ARG A 64 1.03 2.51 -13.46
C ARG A 64 1.09 1.21 -12.64
N LEU A 65 1.06 1.29 -11.30
CA LEU A 65 1.17 0.16 -10.37
C LEU A 65 -0.18 -0.22 -9.75
N ARG A 66 -1.26 0.46 -10.12
CA ARG A 66 -2.60 0.12 -9.61
C ARG A 66 -3.08 -1.18 -10.26
N PRO A 67 -3.73 -2.08 -9.48
CA PRO A 67 -4.28 -3.30 -10.04
C PRO A 67 -5.34 -3.00 -11.10
N THR A 68 -5.41 -3.86 -12.12
CA THR A 68 -6.38 -3.73 -13.22
C THR A 68 -7.80 -3.77 -12.67
N GLY A 69 -8.57 -2.71 -12.90
CA GLY A 69 -9.92 -2.52 -12.33
C GLY A 69 -9.99 -1.47 -11.22
N CYS A 70 -8.85 -1.08 -10.65
CA CYS A 70 -8.73 0.01 -9.67
C CYS A 70 -8.29 1.32 -10.34
N VAL A 71 -9.04 1.73 -11.37
CA VAL A 71 -8.88 3.04 -11.97
C VAL A 71 -9.57 4.06 -11.07
N LEU A 72 -8.81 5.07 -10.63
CA LEU A 72 -9.42 6.17 -9.90
C LEU A 72 -10.19 7.05 -10.89
N PRO A 73 -11.45 7.40 -10.61
CA PRO A 73 -12.18 8.35 -11.43
C PRO A 73 -11.46 9.71 -11.43
N PRO A 74 -11.80 10.63 -12.35
CA PRO A 74 -11.26 11.98 -12.28
C PRO A 74 -11.59 12.63 -10.92
N ARG A 75 -10.66 13.44 -10.40
CA ARG A 75 -10.81 14.13 -9.10
C ARG A 75 -12.04 15.06 -9.03
N THR A 76 -12.64 15.40 -10.17
CA THR A 76 -13.91 16.13 -10.26
C THR A 76 -15.09 15.33 -9.69
N HIS A 77 -14.97 14.02 -9.52
CA HIS A 77 -15.94 13.17 -8.82
C HIS A 77 -15.40 12.83 -7.44
N ALA A 78 -15.34 13.84 -6.56
CA ALA A 78 -14.63 13.77 -5.29
C ALA A 78 -15.04 12.57 -4.41
N GLU A 79 -16.34 12.29 -4.29
CA GLU A 79 -16.84 11.18 -3.48
C GLU A 79 -16.46 9.81 -4.05
N GLU A 80 -16.61 9.62 -5.36
CA GLU A 80 -16.24 8.36 -6.01
C GLU A 80 -14.72 8.17 -6.03
N TYR A 81 -13.97 9.26 -6.23
CA TYR A 81 -12.52 9.28 -6.13
C TYR A 81 -12.07 8.88 -4.74
N GLN A 82 -12.63 9.51 -3.70
CA GLN A 82 -12.26 9.22 -2.33
C GLN A 82 -12.61 7.78 -1.96
N ARG A 83 -13.79 7.30 -2.37
CA ARG A 83 -14.20 5.90 -2.15
C ARG A 83 -13.22 4.92 -2.80
N ARG A 84 -12.87 5.13 -4.07
CA ARG A 84 -11.94 4.27 -4.82
C ARG A 84 -10.50 4.38 -4.33
N ALA A 85 -10.07 5.59 -3.98
CA ALA A 85 -8.72 5.84 -3.46
C ALA A 85 -8.52 5.22 -2.08
N SER A 86 -9.59 5.14 -1.28
CA SER A 86 -9.57 4.50 0.04
C SER A 86 -9.74 2.98 -0.02
N GLU A 87 -9.88 2.39 -1.22
CA GLU A 87 -9.87 0.92 -1.34
C GLU A 87 -8.50 0.40 -0.90
N ILE A 88 -8.51 -0.64 -0.08
CA ILE A 88 -7.30 -1.26 0.44
C ILE A 88 -6.87 -2.36 -0.51
N VAL A 89 -5.57 -2.44 -0.77
CA VAL A 89 -4.92 -3.51 -1.52
C VAL A 89 -3.75 -4.04 -0.72
N THR A 90 -3.51 -5.34 -0.79
CA THR A 90 -2.34 -5.97 -0.20
C THR A 90 -1.32 -6.25 -1.30
N ILE A 91 -0.07 -5.81 -1.09
CA ILE A 91 1.04 -6.02 -2.01
C ILE A 91 1.98 -7.04 -1.39
N HIS A 92 2.26 -8.10 -2.14
CA HIS A 92 3.18 -9.17 -1.74
C HIS A 92 4.58 -8.96 -2.32
N ALA A 93 5.59 -9.57 -1.70
CA ALA A 93 6.98 -9.51 -2.17
C ALA A 93 7.19 -10.09 -3.57
N ASP A 94 6.31 -10.98 -4.05
CA ASP A 94 6.30 -11.49 -5.42
C ASP A 94 5.55 -10.58 -6.42
N ASP A 95 5.31 -9.32 -6.07
CA ASP A 95 4.55 -8.32 -6.86
C ASP A 95 3.08 -8.67 -7.13
N ARG A 96 2.57 -9.71 -6.46
CA ARG A 96 1.14 -9.99 -6.45
C ARG A 96 0.42 -8.90 -5.66
N VAL A 97 -0.69 -8.41 -6.22
CA VAL A 97 -1.58 -7.44 -5.57
C VAL A 97 -2.95 -8.07 -5.40
N THR A 98 -3.47 -8.07 -4.17
CA THR A 98 -4.81 -8.58 -3.85
C THR A 98 -5.69 -7.44 -3.34
N LEU A 99 -6.99 -7.52 -3.65
CA LEU A 99 -7.97 -6.54 -3.17
C LEU A 99 -8.37 -6.86 -1.73
N GLY A 100 -8.43 -5.82 -0.90
CA GLY A 100 -8.64 -5.94 0.53
C GLY A 100 -7.33 -6.11 1.30
N ALA A 101 -7.47 -6.05 2.62
CA ALA A 101 -6.37 -6.28 3.53
C ALA A 101 -6.36 -7.77 3.93
N GLU A 102 -5.25 -8.47 3.66
CA GLU A 102 -5.15 -9.90 3.95
C GLU A 102 -4.29 -10.20 5.19
N GLY A 103 -4.80 -11.08 6.06
CA GLY A 103 -4.07 -11.62 7.21
C GLY A 103 -3.44 -10.54 8.08
N GLU A 104 -2.14 -10.69 8.34
CA GLU A 104 -1.35 -9.79 9.17
C GLU A 104 -1.20 -8.36 8.58
N ALA A 105 -1.34 -8.20 7.27
CA ALA A 105 -1.29 -6.90 6.61
C ALA A 105 -2.53 -6.05 6.94
N ALA A 106 -3.68 -6.70 7.14
CA ALA A 106 -4.89 -6.05 7.65
C ALA A 106 -4.70 -5.50 9.05
N ASP A 107 -4.08 -6.28 9.93
CA ASP A 107 -3.86 -5.91 11.32
C ASP A 107 -2.95 -4.67 11.43
N ALA A 108 -1.91 -4.57 10.58
CA ALA A 108 -1.04 -3.39 10.49
C ALA A 108 -1.80 -2.13 10.06
N LEU A 109 -2.63 -2.23 9.02
CA LEU A 109 -3.34 -1.07 8.48
C LEU A 109 -4.37 -0.54 9.50
N TRP A 110 -5.02 -1.44 10.24
CA TRP A 110 -5.91 -1.08 11.33
C TRP A 110 -5.18 -0.56 12.58
N ALA A 111 -3.93 -0.97 12.82
CA ALA A 111 -3.09 -0.38 13.86
C ALA A 111 -2.69 1.06 13.52
N GLU A 112 -2.28 1.34 12.26
CA GLU A 112 -1.99 2.72 11.80
C GLU A 112 -3.23 3.64 11.90
N ALA A 113 -4.42 3.14 11.55
CA ALA A 113 -5.66 3.91 11.63
C ALA A 113 -6.12 4.23 13.06
N ARG A 114 -5.57 3.55 14.08
CA ARG A 114 -5.99 3.66 15.48
C ARG A 114 -5.03 4.49 16.33
N GLU A 115 -3.81 4.74 15.84
CA GLU A 115 -2.78 5.58 16.48
C GLU A 115 -2.75 7.03 15.93
N LEU A 116 -3.57 7.35 14.91
CA LEU A 116 -3.85 8.71 14.42
C LEU A 116 -5.08 9.32 15.10
#